data_AF-A0A7J4K2F8-F1
#
_entry.id   AF-A0A7J4K2F8-F1
#
_cell.length_a   1.000
_cell.length_b   1.000
_cell.length_c   1.000
_cell.angle_alpha   90.00
_cell.angle_beta   90.00
_cell.angle_gamma   90.00
#
_symmetry.space_group_name_H-M   'P 1'
#
loop_
_entity.id
_entity.type
_entity.pdbx_description
1 polymer ?
#
loop_
_entity_poly.entity_id
_entity_poly.type
_entity_poly.pdbx_seq_one_letter_code
_entity_poly.pdbx_strand_id
1 'polypeptide(L)'
;MPEEKKETGGIKEIKDAKKNGNQNPAQSPSPPQTPPQPEKSEEERKKDERMAALIKEIEQAFFAFRFYPVATKEDSRIQAENRIIDAYAKEDDTVKQMILYMIHENLSQAADMKTMHNFEHFKRKLPTADPSQIRINVYRAMFNYNFSLEGLIALVRLLGRLEGDDAAKLLTYHFTFFSSIEAESMHMLKNAVIDTLGESTSPYALKSLLEYATCTEREQTLQRIASALAKWDQKIDGLKLSKKEKDGLTDRLRQILTLEFGDSHYG
;
A
#
# COMPACT_ATOMS: atom_id res chain seq x y z
N MET A 1 -39.55 49.68 50.17
CA MET A 1 -40.66 49.13 50.97
C MET A 1 -41.83 48.86 50.03
N PRO A 2 -42.75 47.93 50.30
CA PRO A 2 -42.57 46.54 50.73
C PRO A 2 -43.54 45.57 49.98
N GLU A 3 -43.54 44.31 50.41
CA GLU A 3 -44.69 43.39 50.52
C GLU A 3 -45.12 42.40 49.41
N GLU A 4 -45.63 41.30 49.95
CA GLU A 4 -45.74 39.92 49.51
C GLU A 4 -47.14 39.55 48.94
N LYS A 5 -47.16 38.42 48.20
CA LYS A 5 -48.20 37.35 48.15
C LYS A 5 -49.59 37.64 47.55
N LYS A 6 -49.97 36.82 46.55
CA LYS A 6 -51.03 35.74 46.55
C LYS A 6 -51.43 35.35 45.11
N GLU A 7 -51.48 34.05 44.77
CA GLU A 7 -52.71 33.21 44.59
C GLU A 7 -53.75 33.84 43.63
N THR A 8 -54.48 33.18 42.71
CA THR A 8 -54.83 31.78 42.39
C THR A 8 -55.71 31.82 41.12
N GLY A 9 -55.82 30.68 40.41
CA GLY A 9 -57.01 30.29 39.61
C GLY A 9 -57.18 30.96 38.24
N GLY A 10 -57.74 30.34 37.20
CA GLY A 10 -58.39 29.05 36.95
C GLY A 10 -58.37 28.81 35.43
N ILE A 11 -58.82 27.71 34.86
CA ILE A 11 -60.23 27.30 34.81
C ILE A 11 -60.28 25.86 34.22
N LYS A 12 -60.94 24.95 34.96
CA LYS A 12 -61.94 23.90 34.59
C LYS A 12 -61.66 22.92 33.43
N GLU A 13 -62.16 21.69 33.38
CA GLU A 13 -62.92 20.73 34.22
C GLU A 13 -62.82 19.42 33.40
N ILE A 14 -62.25 18.33 33.92
CA ILE A 14 -62.93 17.15 34.48
C ILE A 14 -64.14 16.63 33.67
N LYS A 15 -64.01 15.39 33.17
CA LYS A 15 -64.91 14.25 33.41
C LYS A 15 -64.31 12.99 32.77
N ASP A 16 -63.73 12.12 33.59
CA ASP A 16 -64.37 10.92 34.17
C ASP A 16 -64.38 9.72 33.21
N ALA A 17 -63.55 8.73 33.54
CA ALA A 17 -63.97 7.43 34.06
C ALA A 17 -63.11 6.27 33.49
N LYS A 18 -62.45 5.59 34.42
CA LYS A 18 -61.71 4.34 34.26
C LYS A 18 -62.58 3.24 33.61
N LYS A 19 -61.98 2.48 32.69
CA LYS A 19 -61.98 1.01 32.76
C LYS A 19 -60.79 0.40 31.99
N ASN A 20 -60.08 -0.48 32.70
CA ASN A 20 -58.92 -1.26 32.26
C ASN A 20 -59.10 -1.97 30.92
N GLY A 21 -58.01 -2.10 30.16
CA GLY A 21 -57.95 -3.03 29.02
C GLY A 21 -56.67 -2.93 28.18
N ASN A 22 -55.53 -3.27 28.78
CA ASN A 22 -54.39 -3.95 28.15
C ASN A 22 -54.10 -3.65 26.65
N GLN A 23 -53.20 -2.71 26.34
CA GLN A 23 -52.55 -2.64 25.03
C GLN A 23 -51.05 -2.33 25.18
N ASN A 24 -50.24 -3.29 24.74
CA ASN A 24 -48.79 -3.26 24.66
C ASN A 24 -48.28 -1.99 23.92
N PRO A 25 -47.17 -1.37 24.36
CA PRO A 25 -46.47 -0.41 23.53
C PRO A 25 -45.93 -1.11 22.28
N ALA A 26 -46.19 -0.52 21.12
CA ALA A 26 -45.78 -1.00 19.81
C ALA A 26 -44.28 -1.33 19.79
N GLN A 27 -43.95 -2.59 19.50
CA GLN A 27 -42.59 -3.04 19.24
C GLN A 27 -42.09 -2.37 17.95
N SER A 28 -40.96 -1.66 18.05
CA SER A 28 -40.15 -1.29 16.89
C SER A 28 -39.84 -2.56 16.08
N PRO A 29 -39.91 -2.53 14.74
CA PRO A 29 -39.53 -3.68 13.93
C PRO A 29 -38.06 -3.98 14.18
N SER A 30 -37.77 -5.21 14.63
CA SER A 30 -36.42 -5.71 14.79
C SER A 30 -35.67 -5.63 13.45
N PRO A 31 -34.36 -5.31 13.47
CA PRO A 31 -33.55 -5.40 12.26
C PRO A 31 -33.64 -6.83 11.67
N PRO A 32 -33.59 -6.98 10.33
CA PRO A 32 -33.64 -8.28 9.68
C PRO A 32 -32.63 -9.22 10.37
N GLN A 33 -33.12 -10.33 10.92
CA GLN A 33 -32.25 -11.35 11.47
C GLN A 33 -31.41 -11.89 10.31
N THR A 34 -30.10 -11.64 10.37
CA THR A 34 -29.14 -12.33 9.52
C THR A 34 -29.37 -13.83 9.69
N PRO A 35 -29.63 -14.59 8.62
CA PRO A 35 -29.82 -16.03 8.74
C PRO A 35 -28.61 -16.64 9.48
N PRO A 36 -28.82 -17.64 10.34
CA PRO A 36 -27.73 -18.30 11.05
C PRO A 36 -26.70 -18.76 10.01
N GLN A 37 -25.47 -18.26 10.14
CA GLN A 37 -24.39 -18.73 9.28
C GLN A 37 -24.30 -20.25 9.42
N PRO A 38 -24.28 -21.01 8.31
CA PRO A 38 -24.09 -22.46 8.40
C PRO A 38 -22.81 -22.74 9.20
N GLU A 39 -22.88 -23.71 10.12
CA GLU A 39 -21.71 -24.10 10.89
C GLU A 39 -20.60 -24.50 9.92
N LYS A 40 -19.52 -23.71 9.88
CA LYS A 40 -18.34 -24.01 9.07
C LYS A 40 -17.86 -25.41 9.39
N SER A 41 -17.60 -26.19 8.33
CA SER A 41 -17.03 -27.53 8.46
C SER A 41 -15.69 -27.50 9.19
N GLU A 42 -15.28 -28.60 9.80
CA GLU A 42 -14.00 -28.68 10.52
C GLU A 42 -12.80 -28.39 9.59
N GLU A 43 -12.91 -28.75 8.31
CA GLU A 43 -11.92 -28.43 7.28
C GLU A 43 -11.85 -26.93 6.98
N GLU A 44 -12.99 -26.24 6.88
CA GLU A 44 -13.05 -24.79 6.68
C GLU A 44 -12.47 -24.04 7.89
N ARG A 45 -12.75 -24.50 9.12
CA ARG A 45 -12.16 -23.90 10.34
C ARG A 45 -10.64 -24.05 10.37
N LYS A 46 -10.11 -25.24 10.04
CA LYS A 46 -8.66 -25.47 9.96
C LYS A 46 -8.00 -24.62 8.87
N LYS A 47 -8.67 -24.42 7.73
CA LYS A 47 -8.19 -23.55 6.66
C LYS A 47 -8.15 -22.08 7.09
N ASP A 48 -9.19 -21.61 7.77
CA ASP A 48 -9.27 -20.25 8.30
C ASP A 48 -8.20 -20.00 9.38
N GLU A 49 -7.98 -20.94 10.29
CA GLU A 49 -6.94 -20.85 11.31
C GLU A 49 -5.53 -20.79 10.71
N ARG A 50 -5.26 -21.62 9.69
CA ARG A 50 -4.00 -21.56 8.93
C ARG A 50 -3.82 -20.20 8.26
N MET A 51 -4.87 -19.69 7.61
CA MET A 51 -4.83 -18.38 6.93
C MET A 51 -4.57 -17.26 7.94
N ALA A 52 -5.24 -17.26 9.09
CA ALA A 52 -5.03 -16.27 10.14
C ALA A 52 -3.61 -16.30 10.71
N ALA A 53 -3.04 -17.50 10.91
CA ALA A 53 -1.65 -17.64 11.35
C ALA A 53 -0.67 -17.08 10.32
N LEU A 54 -0.89 -17.38 9.04
CA LEU A 54 -0.08 -16.88 7.92
C LEU A 54 -0.15 -15.36 7.80
N ILE A 55 -1.36 -14.77 7.91
CA ILE A 55 -1.55 -13.31 7.92
C ILE A 55 -0.71 -12.68 9.01
N LYS A 56 -0.80 -13.21 10.23
CA LYS A 56 -0.06 -12.70 11.38
C LYS A 56 1.46 -12.80 11.18
N GLU A 57 1.93 -13.89 10.59
CA GLU A 57 3.36 -14.05 10.26
C GLU A 57 3.83 -13.03 9.22
N ILE A 58 3.03 -12.82 8.17
CA ILE A 58 3.31 -11.83 7.13
C ILE A 58 3.30 -10.41 7.72
N GLU A 59 2.33 -10.06 8.55
CA GLU A 59 2.27 -8.78 9.26
C GLU A 59 3.52 -8.53 10.13
N GLN A 60 3.99 -9.57 10.83
CA GLN A 60 5.23 -9.51 11.59
C GLN A 60 6.45 -9.32 10.70
N ALA A 61 6.48 -9.95 9.51
CA ALA A 61 7.55 -9.72 8.54
C ALA A 61 7.55 -8.26 8.06
N PHE A 62 6.38 -7.68 7.75
CA PHE A 62 6.27 -6.27 7.34
C PHE A 62 6.72 -5.29 8.42
N PHE A 63 6.59 -5.64 9.71
CA PHE A 63 7.16 -4.83 10.79
C PHE A 63 8.66 -4.58 10.57
N ALA A 64 9.42 -5.59 10.14
CA ALA A 64 10.85 -5.43 9.94
C ALA A 64 11.18 -4.41 8.84
N PHE A 65 10.37 -4.33 7.78
CA PHE A 65 10.51 -3.32 6.73
C PHE A 65 10.12 -1.92 7.20
N ARG A 66 8.96 -1.81 7.88
CA ARG A 66 8.44 -0.53 8.38
C ARG A 66 9.40 0.17 9.32
N PHE A 67 10.11 -0.60 10.14
CA PHE A 67 10.95 -0.05 11.19
C PHE A 67 12.45 -0.11 10.88
N TYR A 68 12.86 -0.71 9.77
CA TYR A 68 14.26 -0.67 9.34
C TYR A 68 14.60 0.74 8.85
N PRO A 69 15.80 1.30 9.13
CA PRO A 69 16.88 0.76 9.96
C PRO A 69 16.79 1.18 11.44
N VAL A 70 15.68 1.80 11.85
CA VAL A 70 15.58 2.49 13.14
C VAL A 70 15.36 1.55 14.31
N ALA A 71 14.33 0.70 14.27
CA ALA A 71 14.03 -0.26 15.33
C ALA A 71 14.33 -1.71 14.93
N THR A 72 14.57 -1.97 13.64
CA THR A 72 15.00 -3.28 13.14
C THR A 72 16.36 -3.20 12.47
N LYS A 73 17.18 -4.23 12.71
CA LYS A 73 18.49 -4.41 12.08
C LYS A 73 18.36 -5.01 10.70
N GLU A 74 19.43 -4.88 9.91
CA GLU A 74 19.48 -5.38 8.53
C GLU A 74 19.18 -6.88 8.44
N ASP A 75 19.81 -7.71 9.28
CA ASP A 75 19.59 -9.17 9.29
C ASP A 75 18.12 -9.54 9.51
N SER A 76 17.43 -8.85 10.41
CA SER A 76 16.01 -9.07 10.68
C SER A 76 15.15 -8.73 9.46
N ARG A 77 15.50 -7.66 8.73
CA ARG A 77 14.84 -7.28 7.48
C ARG A 77 15.11 -8.29 6.37
N ILE A 78 16.33 -8.81 6.24
CA ILE A 78 16.65 -9.89 5.27
C ILE A 78 15.85 -11.16 5.58
N GLN A 79 15.77 -11.55 6.85
CA GLN A 79 14.98 -12.71 7.25
C GLN A 79 13.49 -12.53 6.93
N ALA A 80 12.93 -11.35 7.22
CA ALA A 80 11.56 -11.01 6.86
C ALA A 80 11.34 -11.04 5.34
N GLU A 81 12.29 -10.51 4.56
CA GLU A 81 12.26 -10.54 3.09
C GLU A 81 12.17 -11.96 2.55
N ASN A 82 13.06 -12.85 3.01
CA ASN A 82 13.06 -14.25 2.57
C ASN A 82 11.76 -14.97 2.96
N ARG A 83 11.19 -14.69 4.14
CA ARG A 83 9.89 -15.26 4.54
C ARG A 83 8.76 -14.82 3.62
N ILE A 84 8.71 -13.54 3.23
CA ILE A 84 7.67 -13.04 2.32
C ILE A 84 7.85 -13.68 0.93
N ILE A 85 9.08 -13.79 0.43
CA ILE A 85 9.36 -14.45 -0.85
C ILE A 85 8.89 -15.91 -0.82
N ASP A 86 9.24 -16.65 0.24
CA ASP A 86 8.84 -18.05 0.41
C ASP A 86 7.32 -18.23 0.50
N ALA A 87 6.65 -17.36 1.25
CA ALA A 87 5.18 -17.36 1.37
C ALA A 87 4.54 -17.07 0.01
N TYR A 88 5.04 -16.07 -0.71
CA TYR A 88 4.52 -15.70 -2.03
C TYR A 88 4.73 -16.83 -3.07
N ALA A 89 5.84 -17.56 -3.02
CA ALA A 89 6.13 -18.63 -3.96
C ALA A 89 5.30 -19.91 -3.71
N LYS A 90 4.97 -20.22 -2.45
CA LYS A 90 4.32 -21.49 -2.05
C LYS A 90 2.80 -21.43 -1.98
N GLU A 91 2.24 -20.24 -1.76
CA GLU A 91 0.83 -20.08 -1.43
C GLU A 91 -0.04 -19.72 -2.65
N ASP A 92 -1.36 -19.76 -2.44
CA ASP A 92 -2.36 -19.49 -3.47
C ASP A 92 -2.43 -18.01 -3.88
N ASP A 93 -3.18 -17.73 -4.94
CA ASP A 93 -3.32 -16.37 -5.48
C ASP A 93 -3.91 -15.39 -4.45
N THR A 94 -4.70 -15.85 -3.48
CA THR A 94 -5.25 -14.98 -2.42
C THR A 94 -4.13 -14.42 -1.55
N VAL A 95 -3.21 -15.28 -1.12
CA VAL A 95 -2.06 -14.86 -0.30
C VAL A 95 -1.14 -13.95 -1.11
N LYS A 96 -0.90 -14.25 -2.39
CA LYS A 96 -0.09 -13.39 -3.26
C LYS A 96 -0.70 -11.99 -3.38
N GLN A 97 -1.99 -11.89 -3.66
CA GLN A 97 -2.68 -10.60 -3.75
C GLN A 97 -2.68 -9.85 -2.43
N MET A 98 -2.82 -10.55 -1.30
CA MET A 98 -2.71 -9.95 0.03
C MET A 98 -1.30 -9.39 0.30
N ILE A 99 -0.24 -10.14 -0.02
CA ILE A 99 1.15 -9.65 0.10
C ILE A 99 1.34 -8.40 -0.76
N LEU A 100 0.90 -8.43 -2.03
CA LEU A 100 0.98 -7.28 -2.92
C LEU A 100 0.19 -6.07 -2.39
N TYR A 101 -1.01 -6.30 -1.85
CA TYR A 101 -1.82 -5.26 -1.20
C TYR A 101 -1.10 -4.65 -0.01
N MET A 102 -0.50 -5.46 0.86
CA MET A 102 0.27 -4.97 2.00
C MET A 102 1.46 -4.15 1.54
N ILE A 103 2.22 -4.60 0.53
CA ILE A 103 3.32 -3.81 -0.03
C ILE A 103 2.79 -2.47 -0.58
N HIS A 104 1.69 -2.49 -1.32
CA HIS A 104 1.05 -1.30 -1.87
C HIS A 104 0.67 -0.30 -0.77
N GLU A 105 -0.01 -0.74 0.29
CA GLU A 105 -0.39 0.14 1.40
C GLU A 105 0.82 0.78 2.08
N ASN A 106 1.89 0.02 2.23
CA ASN A 106 3.14 0.50 2.81
C ASN A 106 3.83 1.53 1.91
N LEU A 107 3.94 1.26 0.60
CA LEU A 107 4.57 2.16 -0.37
C LEU A 107 3.73 3.42 -0.63
N SER A 108 2.41 3.35 -0.53
CA SER A 108 1.52 4.51 -0.72
C SER A 108 1.68 5.56 0.40
N GLN A 109 2.12 5.13 1.58
CA GLN A 109 2.46 6.04 2.68
C GLN A 109 3.71 6.89 2.39
N ALA A 110 4.48 6.58 1.35
CA ALA A 110 5.62 7.41 0.96
C ALA A 110 5.21 8.86 0.67
N ALA A 111 3.98 9.13 0.20
CA ALA A 111 3.51 10.50 -0.01
C ALA A 111 3.56 11.37 1.26
N ASP A 112 3.41 10.76 2.44
CA ASP A 112 3.51 11.47 3.72
C ASP A 112 4.94 12.00 3.95
N MET A 113 5.99 11.42 3.33
CA MET A 113 7.38 11.90 3.44
C MET A 113 7.61 13.29 2.82
N LYS A 114 6.76 13.76 1.91
CA LYS A 114 6.88 15.11 1.33
C LYS A 114 6.45 16.20 2.31
N THR A 115 5.63 15.85 3.30
CA THR A 115 4.97 16.85 4.13
C THR A 115 5.54 16.84 5.53
N MET A 116 5.96 18.01 6.01
CA MET A 116 6.33 18.13 7.42
C MET A 116 5.09 17.83 8.27
N HIS A 117 5.18 16.80 9.11
CA HIS A 117 4.11 16.34 10.01
C HIS A 117 3.90 17.32 11.19
N ASN A 118 3.54 18.56 10.87
CA ASN A 118 3.28 19.62 11.81
C ASN A 118 1.80 19.70 12.17
N PHE A 119 1.47 20.60 13.10
CA PHE A 119 0.11 20.78 13.60
C PHE A 119 -0.89 21.09 12.48
N GLU A 120 -0.52 21.98 11.55
CA GLU A 120 -1.37 22.38 10.43
C GLU A 120 -1.62 21.22 9.44
N HIS A 121 -0.61 20.38 9.18
CA HIS A 121 -0.78 19.17 8.38
C HIS A 121 -1.86 18.25 8.98
N PHE A 122 -1.75 17.93 10.27
CA PHE A 122 -2.73 17.04 10.91
C PHE A 122 -4.10 17.69 11.09
N LYS A 123 -4.17 19.01 11.31
CA LYS A 123 -5.43 19.75 11.34
C LYS A 123 -6.17 19.72 10.00
N ARG A 124 -5.44 19.75 8.87
CA ARG A 124 -6.03 19.58 7.53
C ARG A 124 -6.47 18.15 7.27
N LYS A 125 -5.68 17.16 7.67
CA LYS A 125 -5.97 15.72 7.49
C LYS A 125 -7.13 15.25 8.37
N LEU A 126 -7.27 15.83 9.56
CA LEU A 126 -8.27 15.49 10.57
C LEU A 126 -8.96 16.76 11.09
N PRO A 127 -9.83 17.41 10.28
CA PRO A 127 -10.41 18.71 10.61
C PRO A 127 -11.34 18.70 11.83
N THR A 128 -11.86 17.52 12.20
CA THR A 128 -12.75 17.32 13.35
C THR A 128 -12.02 16.86 14.62
N ALA A 129 -10.70 16.63 14.56
CA ALA A 129 -9.94 16.17 15.71
C ALA A 129 -9.65 17.31 16.70
N ASP A 130 -9.69 17.00 17.99
CA ASP A 130 -9.33 17.93 19.05
C ASP A 130 -7.86 18.41 18.91
N PRO A 131 -7.55 19.70 19.16
CA PRO A 131 -6.18 20.22 19.11
C PRO A 131 -5.16 19.44 19.95
N SER A 132 -5.56 18.83 21.07
CA SER A 132 -4.68 18.00 21.88
C SER A 132 -4.36 16.67 21.18
N GLN A 133 -5.34 16.08 20.49
CA GLN A 133 -5.11 14.88 19.67
C GLN A 133 -4.21 15.20 18.46
N ILE A 134 -4.38 16.37 17.85
CA ILE A 134 -3.50 16.84 16.77
C ILE A 134 -2.06 16.98 17.29
N ARG A 135 -1.85 17.61 18.47
CA ARG A 135 -0.52 17.69 19.10
C ARG A 135 0.09 16.31 19.37
N ILE A 136 -0.71 15.37 19.88
CA ILE A 136 -0.25 13.98 20.09
C ILE A 136 0.17 13.34 18.77
N ASN A 137 -0.57 13.55 17.68
CA ASN A 137 -0.23 13.03 16.36
C ASN A 137 1.06 13.65 15.81
N VAL A 138 1.29 14.95 16.03
CA VAL A 138 2.57 15.61 15.72
C VAL A 138 3.70 14.96 16.48
N TYR A 139 3.59 14.82 17.81
CA TYR A 139 4.63 14.18 18.62
C TYR A 139 4.87 12.73 18.18
N ARG A 140 3.80 11.96 17.94
CA ARG A 140 3.93 10.63 17.37
C ARG A 140 4.71 10.73 16.07
N ALA A 141 4.29 11.49 15.08
CA ALA A 141 4.98 11.58 13.80
C ALA A 141 6.45 12.05 13.88
N MET A 142 6.80 12.90 14.85
CA MET A 142 8.19 13.31 15.10
C MET A 142 9.07 12.18 15.64
N PHE A 143 8.49 11.25 16.41
CA PHE A 143 9.22 10.13 17.04
C PHE A 143 8.89 8.76 16.45
N ASN A 144 7.89 8.69 15.57
CA ASN A 144 7.39 7.49 14.94
C ASN A 144 8.14 7.37 13.62
N TYR A 145 9.30 6.73 13.71
CA TYR A 145 10.16 6.39 12.57
C TYR A 145 9.59 5.25 11.71
N ASN A 146 8.26 5.09 11.71
CA ASN A 146 7.60 4.15 10.83
C ASN A 146 7.82 4.64 9.41
N PHE A 147 8.36 3.78 8.56
CA PHE A 147 8.64 4.03 7.15
C PHE A 147 9.81 4.96 6.91
N SER A 148 11.02 4.47 7.20
CA SER A 148 12.22 5.07 6.64
C SER A 148 12.26 4.94 5.12
N LEU A 149 13.05 5.78 4.49
CA LEU A 149 13.30 5.68 3.05
C LEU A 149 13.93 4.33 2.68
N GLU A 150 14.82 3.82 3.52
CA GLU A 150 15.51 2.55 3.34
C GLU A 150 14.55 1.36 3.42
N GLY A 151 13.59 1.41 4.35
CA GLY A 151 12.53 0.41 4.47
C GLY A 151 11.61 0.38 3.25
N LEU A 152 11.25 1.55 2.73
CA LEU A 152 10.47 1.68 1.49
C LEU A 152 11.26 1.21 0.27
N ILE A 153 12.55 1.54 0.15
CA ILE A 153 13.43 1.02 -0.90
C ILE A 153 13.55 -0.50 -0.82
N ALA A 154 13.63 -1.06 0.38
CA ALA A 154 13.65 -2.52 0.56
C ALA A 154 12.34 -3.18 0.10
N LEU A 155 11.19 -2.54 0.33
CA LEU A 155 9.89 -3.01 -0.20
C LEU A 155 9.82 -2.92 -1.73
N VAL A 156 10.34 -1.86 -2.32
CA VAL A 156 10.48 -1.76 -3.78
C VAL A 156 11.33 -2.92 -4.32
N ARG A 157 12.50 -3.16 -3.73
CA ARG A 157 13.38 -4.26 -4.14
C ARG A 157 12.73 -5.64 -3.96
N LEU A 158 11.99 -5.83 -2.86
CA LEU A 158 11.22 -7.05 -2.63
C LEU A 158 10.27 -7.35 -3.80
N LEU A 159 9.53 -6.35 -4.32
CA LEU A 159 8.65 -6.56 -5.48
C LEU A 159 9.39 -7.08 -6.71
N GLY A 160 10.63 -6.64 -6.96
CA GLY A 160 11.42 -7.15 -8.09
C GLY A 160 11.83 -8.61 -7.97
N ARG A 161 11.84 -9.13 -6.73
CA ARG A 161 12.16 -10.53 -6.42
C ARG A 161 10.95 -11.44 -6.39
N LEU A 162 9.72 -10.88 -6.34
CA LEU A 162 8.50 -11.67 -6.41
C LEU A 162 8.24 -12.09 -7.86
N GLU A 163 7.93 -13.37 -8.07
CA GLU A 163 7.67 -13.89 -9.41
C GLU A 163 6.31 -13.42 -9.97
N GLY A 164 6.27 -13.21 -11.28
CA GLY A 164 5.05 -12.90 -12.02
C GLY A 164 4.86 -11.41 -12.35
N ASP A 165 3.92 -11.17 -13.26
CA ASP A 165 3.72 -9.83 -13.84
C ASP A 165 3.04 -8.85 -12.87
N ASP A 166 2.29 -9.33 -11.87
CA ASP A 166 1.55 -8.45 -10.97
C ASP A 166 2.48 -7.63 -10.06
N ALA A 167 3.60 -8.20 -9.63
CA ALA A 167 4.62 -7.45 -8.89
C ALA A 167 5.29 -6.38 -9.78
N ALA A 168 5.55 -6.70 -11.05
CA ALA A 168 6.06 -5.74 -12.02
C ALA A 168 5.05 -4.62 -12.31
N LYS A 169 3.76 -4.95 -12.47
CA LYS A 169 2.69 -3.94 -12.61
C LYS A 169 2.61 -3.03 -11.39
N LEU A 170 2.69 -3.58 -10.17
CA LEU A 170 2.68 -2.78 -8.97
C LEU A 170 3.90 -1.85 -8.88
N LEU A 171 5.09 -2.32 -9.29
CA LEU A 171 6.27 -1.46 -9.44
C LEU A 171 6.01 -0.30 -10.41
N THR A 172 5.41 -0.57 -11.57
CA THR A 172 5.12 0.50 -12.56
C THR A 172 4.08 1.51 -12.08
N TYR A 173 3.10 1.06 -11.30
CA TYR A 173 2.17 1.95 -10.62
C TYR A 173 2.93 2.90 -9.68
N HIS A 174 3.79 2.34 -8.83
CA HIS A 174 4.56 3.14 -7.87
C HIS A 174 5.60 4.05 -8.54
N PHE A 175 6.18 3.66 -9.69
CA PHE A 175 6.99 4.56 -10.51
C PHE A 175 6.21 5.83 -10.88
N THR A 176 4.99 5.67 -11.38
CA THR A 176 4.12 6.78 -11.79
C THR A 176 3.72 7.64 -10.58
N PHE A 177 3.31 6.98 -9.49
CA PHE A 177 2.94 7.63 -8.24
C PHE A 177 4.10 8.49 -7.68
N PHE A 178 5.30 7.93 -7.53
CA PHE A 178 6.47 8.67 -7.03
C PHE A 178 6.90 9.78 -8.00
N SER A 179 6.77 9.56 -9.32
CA SER A 179 7.11 10.58 -10.32
C SER A 179 6.20 11.81 -10.26
N SER A 180 4.97 11.67 -9.76
CA SER A 180 4.03 12.79 -9.58
C SER A 180 4.35 13.68 -8.36
N ILE A 181 5.26 13.23 -7.49
CA ILE A 181 5.57 13.90 -6.23
C ILE A 181 6.98 14.47 -6.28
N GLU A 182 7.07 15.80 -6.39
CA GLU A 182 8.37 16.49 -6.34
C GLU A 182 8.91 16.53 -4.90
N ALA A 183 9.76 15.55 -4.57
CA ALA A 183 10.56 15.47 -3.34
C ALA A 183 11.79 14.57 -3.57
N GLU A 184 12.90 14.83 -2.88
CA GLU A 184 14.14 14.08 -3.03
C GLU A 184 13.97 12.59 -2.70
N SER A 185 13.25 12.28 -1.62
CA SER A 185 12.91 10.90 -1.24
C SER A 185 12.14 10.17 -2.34
N MET A 186 11.27 10.86 -3.08
CA MET A 186 10.52 10.28 -4.20
C MET A 186 11.41 10.04 -5.42
N HIS A 187 12.40 10.90 -5.65
CA HIS A 187 13.42 10.64 -6.67
C HIS A 187 14.24 9.40 -6.35
N MET A 188 14.62 9.20 -5.09
CA MET A 188 15.32 8.00 -4.64
C MET A 188 14.46 6.74 -4.81
N LEU A 189 13.17 6.79 -4.44
CA LEU A 189 12.22 5.69 -4.64
C LEU A 189 12.00 5.38 -6.11
N LYS A 190 11.83 6.41 -6.96
CA LYS A 190 11.70 6.26 -8.42
C LYS A 190 12.92 5.55 -9.01
N ASN A 191 14.13 5.96 -8.61
CA ASN A 191 15.36 5.33 -9.07
C ASN A 191 15.45 3.88 -8.61
N ALA A 192 15.07 3.58 -7.36
CA ALA A 192 14.99 2.22 -6.86
C ALA A 192 14.01 1.36 -7.69
N VAL A 193 12.87 1.92 -8.13
CA VAL A 193 11.93 1.22 -9.01
C VAL A 193 12.56 0.91 -10.37
N ILE A 194 13.23 1.88 -11.01
CA ILE A 194 13.93 1.65 -12.29
C ILE A 194 14.95 0.51 -12.16
N ASP A 195 15.79 0.57 -11.12
CA ASP A 195 16.81 -0.45 -10.87
C ASP A 195 16.18 -1.84 -10.68
N THR A 196 15.09 -1.89 -9.92
CA THR A 196 14.36 -3.11 -9.60
C THR A 196 13.67 -3.70 -10.84
N LEU A 197 13.11 -2.87 -11.72
CA LEU A 197 12.57 -3.31 -13.01
C LEU A 197 13.67 -3.89 -13.92
N GLY A 198 14.90 -3.37 -13.81
CA GLY A 198 16.08 -3.93 -14.49
C GLY A 198 16.45 -5.33 -14.00
N GLU A 199 16.16 -5.66 -12.74
CA GLU A 199 16.47 -6.98 -12.15
C GLU A 199 15.32 -7.98 -12.28
N SER A 200 14.08 -7.53 -12.43
CA SER A 200 12.89 -8.37 -12.61
C SER A 200 13.02 -9.38 -13.76
N THR A 201 12.35 -10.52 -13.64
CA THR A 201 12.26 -11.55 -14.70
C THR A 201 10.99 -11.41 -15.55
N SER A 202 10.11 -10.48 -15.22
CA SER A 202 8.84 -10.27 -15.93
C SER A 202 9.06 -9.55 -17.27
N PRO A 203 8.52 -10.06 -18.40
CA PRO A 203 8.48 -9.34 -19.67
C PRO A 203 7.78 -7.97 -19.58
N TYR A 204 6.84 -7.82 -18.65
CA TYR A 204 6.13 -6.56 -18.40
C TYR A 204 7.10 -5.48 -17.92
N ALA A 205 8.08 -5.83 -17.07
CA ALA A 205 9.08 -4.90 -16.58
C ALA A 205 9.96 -4.35 -17.71
N LEU A 206 10.42 -5.21 -18.63
CA LEU A 206 11.15 -4.79 -19.83
C LEU A 206 10.33 -3.83 -20.69
N LYS A 207 9.09 -4.21 -21.03
CA LYS A 207 8.20 -3.36 -21.84
C LYS A 207 8.00 -1.98 -21.20
N SER A 208 7.88 -1.94 -19.89
CA SER A 208 7.68 -0.70 -19.13
C SER A 208 8.93 0.17 -19.13
N LEU A 209 10.13 -0.41 -18.94
CA LEU A 209 11.39 0.36 -19.05
C LEU A 209 11.59 0.93 -20.46
N LEU A 210 11.27 0.16 -21.51
CA LEU A 210 11.32 0.65 -22.89
C LEU A 210 10.37 1.82 -23.13
N GLU A 211 9.17 1.78 -22.54
CA GLU A 211 8.19 2.86 -22.60
C GLU A 211 8.64 4.11 -21.83
N TYR A 212 9.26 3.91 -20.67
CA TYR A 212 9.79 5.02 -19.87
C TYR A 212 10.95 5.72 -20.58
N ALA A 213 11.81 4.96 -21.27
CA ALA A 213 12.90 5.53 -22.06
C ALA A 213 12.37 6.45 -23.17
N THR A 214 11.26 6.09 -23.83
CA THR A 214 10.67 6.91 -24.89
C THR A 214 9.93 8.14 -24.39
N CYS A 215 9.46 8.12 -23.15
CA CYS A 215 8.62 9.18 -22.56
C CYS A 215 9.38 10.11 -21.61
N THR A 216 10.67 9.84 -21.31
CA THR A 216 11.44 10.66 -20.39
C THR A 216 12.22 11.75 -21.12
N GLU A 217 12.06 12.99 -20.67
CA GLU A 217 12.84 14.14 -21.18
C GLU A 217 14.06 14.44 -20.31
N ARG A 218 14.22 13.72 -19.19
CA ARG A 218 15.30 13.96 -18.21
C ARG A 218 16.47 13.01 -18.48
N GLU A 219 17.56 13.56 -18.98
CA GLU A 219 18.80 12.81 -19.31
C GLU A 219 19.27 11.89 -18.16
N GLN A 220 19.32 12.38 -16.92
CA GLN A 220 19.72 11.56 -15.77
C GLN A 220 18.80 10.35 -15.53
N THR A 221 17.49 10.51 -15.78
CA THR A 221 16.53 9.41 -15.67
C THR A 221 16.70 8.43 -16.84
N LEU A 222 16.94 8.94 -18.04
CA LEU A 222 17.22 8.14 -19.23
C LEU A 222 18.47 7.28 -19.06
N GLN A 223 19.59 7.86 -18.60
CA GLN A 223 20.83 7.12 -18.31
C GLN A 223 20.60 5.98 -17.30
N ARG A 224 19.77 6.21 -16.28
CA ARG A 224 19.43 5.17 -15.30
C ARG A 224 18.55 4.08 -15.90
N ILE A 225 17.57 4.45 -16.73
CA ILE A 225 16.74 3.51 -17.47
C ILE A 225 17.61 2.68 -18.43
N ALA A 226 18.52 3.31 -19.17
CA ALA A 226 19.45 2.64 -20.06
C ALA A 226 20.35 1.64 -19.31
N SER A 227 20.84 2.02 -18.12
CA SER A 227 21.59 1.10 -17.25
C SER A 227 20.74 -0.11 -16.80
N ALA A 228 19.46 0.08 -16.50
CA ALA A 228 18.53 -1.00 -16.18
C ALA A 228 18.21 -1.88 -17.41
N LEU A 229 18.07 -1.27 -18.58
CA LEU A 229 17.87 -1.94 -19.87
C LEU A 229 19.09 -2.76 -20.31
N ALA A 230 20.31 -2.31 -20.02
CA ALA A 230 21.52 -3.10 -20.29
C ALA A 230 21.53 -4.45 -19.55
N LYS A 231 20.93 -4.52 -18.35
CA LYS A 231 20.73 -5.80 -17.64
C LYS A 231 19.74 -6.73 -18.37
N TRP A 232 18.81 -6.16 -19.14
CA TRP A 232 17.85 -6.91 -19.93
C TRP A 232 18.46 -7.50 -21.20
N ASP A 233 19.42 -6.82 -21.82
CA ASP A 233 20.12 -7.30 -23.01
C ASP A 233 20.74 -8.69 -22.77
N GLN A 234 21.27 -8.91 -21.57
CA GLN A 234 21.87 -10.18 -21.16
C GLN A 234 20.88 -11.33 -20.91
N LYS A 235 19.58 -11.04 -20.74
CA LYS A 235 18.57 -12.05 -20.32
C LYS A 235 17.33 -12.14 -21.22
N ILE A 236 17.19 -11.28 -22.22
CA ILE A 236 16.02 -11.22 -23.11
C ILE A 236 15.76 -12.55 -23.83
N ASP A 237 16.82 -13.28 -24.17
CA ASP A 237 16.74 -14.59 -24.82
C ASP A 237 16.08 -15.66 -23.93
N GLY A 238 16.21 -15.53 -22.61
CA GLY A 238 15.60 -16.43 -21.63
C GLY A 238 14.08 -16.27 -21.47
N LEU A 239 13.48 -15.23 -22.06
CA LEU A 239 12.05 -14.96 -21.91
C LEU A 239 11.19 -16.00 -22.64
N LYS A 240 10.04 -16.35 -22.07
CA LYS A 240 9.04 -17.22 -22.70
C LYS A 240 8.10 -16.42 -23.60
N LEU A 241 8.64 -15.90 -24.71
CA LEU A 241 7.92 -15.09 -25.71
C LEU A 241 8.07 -15.69 -27.12
N SER A 242 7.19 -15.31 -28.04
CA SER A 242 7.36 -15.69 -29.45
C SER A 242 8.62 -15.05 -30.05
N LYS A 243 9.22 -15.69 -31.06
CA LYS A 243 10.41 -15.16 -31.73
C LYS A 243 10.21 -13.73 -32.23
N LYS A 244 9.06 -13.47 -32.87
CA LYS A 244 8.69 -12.14 -33.37
C LYS A 244 8.63 -11.08 -32.26
N GLU A 245 8.10 -11.43 -31.10
CA GLU A 245 8.05 -10.50 -29.97
C GLU A 245 9.44 -10.25 -29.37
N LYS A 246 10.28 -11.29 -29.27
CA LYS A 246 11.66 -11.14 -28.81
C LYS A 246 12.43 -10.23 -29.75
N ASP A 247 12.41 -10.52 -31.06
CA ASP A 247 13.10 -9.73 -32.08
C ASP A 247 12.70 -8.25 -31.99
N GLY A 248 11.39 -7.96 -31.88
CA GLY A 248 10.90 -6.59 -31.73
C GLY A 248 11.29 -5.90 -30.42
N LEU A 249 11.41 -6.64 -29.31
CA LEU A 249 11.90 -6.10 -28.04
C LEU A 249 13.41 -5.85 -28.08
N THR A 250 14.18 -6.77 -28.67
CA THR A 250 15.62 -6.64 -28.87
C THR A 250 15.97 -5.44 -29.76
N ASP A 251 15.22 -5.22 -30.84
CA ASP A 251 15.42 -4.07 -31.72
C ASP A 251 15.20 -2.74 -30.98
N ARG A 252 14.12 -2.64 -30.20
CA ARG A 252 13.85 -1.44 -29.36
C ARG A 252 14.92 -1.23 -28.30
N LEU A 253 15.37 -2.32 -27.67
CA LEU A 253 16.41 -2.29 -26.66
C LEU A 253 17.72 -1.75 -27.25
N ARG A 254 18.14 -2.31 -28.39
CA ARG A 254 19.34 -1.89 -29.11
C ARG A 254 19.26 -0.42 -29.50
N GLN A 255 18.13 0.05 -30.01
CA GLN A 255 17.96 1.47 -30.36
C GLN A 255 18.23 2.39 -29.17
N ILE A 256 17.65 2.10 -28.00
CA ILE A 256 17.84 2.93 -26.81
C ILE A 256 19.29 2.85 -26.31
N LEU A 257 19.87 1.65 -26.25
CA LEU A 257 21.22 1.45 -25.73
C LEU A 257 22.29 2.04 -26.67
N THR A 258 22.10 1.99 -27.98
CA THR A 258 22.98 2.66 -28.95
C THR A 258 22.88 4.19 -28.85
N LEU A 259 21.69 4.75 -28.57
CA LEU A 259 21.55 6.19 -28.36
C LEU A 259 22.33 6.67 -27.12
N GLU A 260 22.27 5.91 -26.02
CA GLU A 260 22.85 6.32 -24.74
C GLU A 260 24.33 5.92 -24.55
N PHE A 261 24.73 4.75 -25.06
CA PHE A 261 26.08 4.21 -24.88
C PHE A 261 26.88 4.18 -26.20
N GLY A 262 26.29 4.59 -27.32
CA GLY A 262 26.89 4.45 -28.65
C GLY A 262 27.05 2.99 -29.07
N ASP A 263 27.85 2.76 -30.10
CA ASP A 263 28.17 1.40 -30.55
C ASP A 263 29.03 0.63 -29.54
N SER A 264 29.60 1.30 -28.53
CA SER A 264 30.48 0.68 -27.52
C SER A 264 29.80 -0.39 -26.65
N HIS A 265 28.46 -0.40 -26.58
CA HIS A 265 27.72 -1.45 -25.89
C HIS A 265 27.64 -2.76 -26.70
N TYR A 266 27.69 -2.67 -28.03
CA TYR A 266 27.48 -3.80 -28.95
C TYR A 266 28.70 -4.12 -29.83
N GLY A 267 29.80 -3.39 -29.67
CA GLY A 267 31.05 -3.50 -30.43
C GLY A 267 32.13 -4.33 -29.73
#